data_AF-V4P763-F1
#
_entry.id   AF-V4P763-F1
#
_cell.length_a   1.000
_cell.length_b   1.000
_cell.length_c   1.000
_cell.angle_alpha   90.00
_cell.angle_beta   90.00
_cell.angle_gamma   90.00
#
_symmetry.space_group_name_H-M   'P 1'
#
loop_
_entity.id
_entity.type
_entity.pdbx_description
1 polymer ?
#
loop_
_entity_poly.entity_id
_entity_poly.type
_entity_poly.pdbx_seq_one_letter_code
_entity_poly.pdbx_strand_id
1 'polypeptide(L)'
;MIFENGEKTGEQSKTCISHVHIHIVPMPPSVGGRKALADTSFTSYKAPTAGYLSRLPRDQDYSILIDDENSGNIYVDKSIPSQYMRKILAEMWGVPEQWNWRDNPNLGALKKMIDELSDFL
;
A
#
# COMPACT_ATOMS: atom_id res chain seq x y z
N MET A 1 5.39 -8.84 2.56
CA MET A 1 4.11 -8.13 2.70
C MET A 1 3.57 -7.77 1.33
N ILE A 2 2.27 -7.96 1.09
CA ILE A 2 1.61 -7.56 -0.17
C ILE A 2 0.51 -6.56 0.19
N PHE A 3 0.42 -5.43 -0.52
CA PHE A 3 -0.68 -4.49 -0.31
C PHE A 3 -1.15 -3.85 -1.61
N GLU A 4 -2.40 -3.41 -1.61
CA GLU A 4 -3.04 -2.64 -2.68
C GLU A 4 -3.77 -1.45 -2.04
N ASN A 5 -3.74 -0.31 -2.70
CA ASN A 5 -4.63 0.80 -2.39
C ASN A 5 -5.57 0.97 -3.58
N GLY A 6 -6.88 0.96 -3.32
CA GLY A 6 -7.89 1.08 -4.34
C GLY A 6 -8.82 2.24 -4.06
N GLU A 7 -9.14 2.97 -5.12
CA GLU A 7 -10.09 4.07 -5.13
C GLU A 7 -11.16 3.78 -6.18
N LYS A 8 -12.44 3.88 -5.79
CA LYS A 8 -13.54 3.43 -6.66
C LYS A 8 -14.45 4.55 -7.16
N THR A 9 -14.48 5.70 -6.50
CA THR A 9 -15.36 6.81 -6.91
C THR A 9 -14.86 7.58 -8.13
N GLY A 10 -13.63 7.34 -8.59
CA GLY A 10 -13.07 7.99 -9.79
C GLY A 10 -12.73 9.47 -9.59
N GLU A 11 -12.96 10.02 -8.39
CA GLU A 11 -12.38 11.29 -7.97
C GLU A 11 -10.89 11.06 -7.68
N GLN A 12 -10.04 12.04 -7.92
CA GLN A 12 -8.56 11.89 -7.90
C GLN A 12 -7.97 11.84 -6.47
N SER A 13 -8.57 11.14 -5.52
CA SER A 13 -8.28 11.41 -4.11
C SER A 13 -7.14 10.58 -3.51
N LYS A 14 -6.78 9.39 -4.02
CA LYS A 14 -5.80 8.52 -3.32
C LYS A 14 -4.90 7.64 -4.19
N THR A 15 -5.32 7.24 -5.40
CA THR A 15 -4.50 6.40 -6.32
C THR A 15 -4.77 6.72 -7.79
N CYS A 16 -3.94 6.21 -8.70
CA CYS A 16 -4.18 6.35 -10.14
C CYS A 16 -5.49 5.64 -10.54
N ILE A 17 -6.51 6.44 -10.84
CA ILE A 17 -7.88 6.08 -11.28
C ILE A 17 -8.02 5.10 -12.47
N SER A 18 -6.94 4.60 -13.06
CA SER A 18 -6.98 3.78 -14.28
C SER A 18 -6.50 2.34 -14.14
N HIS A 19 -5.81 1.97 -13.05
CA HIS A 19 -5.25 0.63 -12.91
C HIS A 19 -4.92 0.26 -11.46
N VAL A 20 -4.95 -1.03 -11.17
CA VAL A 20 -4.62 -1.59 -9.86
C VAL A 20 -3.10 -1.62 -9.69
N HIS A 21 -2.61 -1.10 -8.55
CA HIS A 21 -1.22 -1.23 -8.12
C HIS A 21 -1.12 -2.27 -7.01
N ILE A 22 -0.53 -3.42 -7.32
CA ILE A 22 -0.17 -4.42 -6.31
C ILE A 22 1.29 -4.18 -5.92
N HIS A 23 1.52 -3.86 -4.66
CA HIS A 23 2.85 -3.68 -4.10
C HIS A 23 3.30 -4.96 -3.41
N ILE A 24 4.47 -5.47 -3.80
CA ILE A 24 5.13 -6.59 -3.14
C ILE A 24 6.37 -6.04 -2.45
N VAL A 25 6.40 -6.19 -1.13
CA VAL A 25 7.46 -5.63 -0.30
C VAL A 25 8.17 -6.74 0.47
N PRO A 26 9.47 -6.96 0.24
CA PRO A 26 10.25 -7.94 0.99
C PRO A 26 10.45 -7.42 2.42
N MET A 27 9.86 -8.12 3.39
CA MET A 27 9.97 -7.78 4.82
C MET A 27 10.50 -8.99 5.58
N PRO A 28 11.34 -8.80 6.62
CA PRO A 28 11.71 -9.87 7.53
C PRO A 28 10.45 -10.43 8.22
N PRO A 29 10.31 -11.75 8.41
CA PRO A 29 9.11 -12.38 8.98
C PRO A 29 8.71 -11.86 10.37
N SER A 30 9.65 -11.30 11.13
CA SER A 30 9.46 -10.79 12.49
C SER A 30 8.97 -9.34 12.57
N VAL A 31 9.01 -8.59 11.47
CA VAL A 31 8.56 -7.18 11.42
C VAL A 31 7.18 -7.15 10.76
N GLY A 32 6.18 -7.71 11.45
CA GLY A 32 4.83 -7.85 10.92
C GLY A 32 4.13 -6.51 10.75
N GLY A 33 3.64 -6.22 9.54
CA GLY A 33 2.78 -5.06 9.27
C GLY A 33 1.51 -5.07 10.10
N ARG A 34 1.11 -6.26 10.59
CA ARG A 34 0.03 -6.48 11.57
C ARG A 34 0.04 -5.55 12.77
N LYS A 35 1.18 -5.30 13.42
CA LYS A 35 1.18 -4.47 14.65
C LYS A 35 0.82 -3.02 14.36
N ALA A 36 1.33 -2.47 13.26
CA ALA A 36 1.06 -1.09 12.86
C ALA A 36 -0.41 -0.84 12.49
N LEU A 37 -1.14 -1.90 12.12
CA LEU A 37 -2.55 -1.82 11.72
C LEU A 37 -3.53 -2.36 12.77
N ALA A 38 -3.05 -3.19 13.71
CA ALA A 38 -3.87 -3.72 14.80
C ALA A 38 -4.42 -2.62 15.71
N ASP A 39 -3.71 -1.50 15.82
CA ASP A 39 -4.09 -0.36 16.67
C ASP A 39 -4.93 0.69 15.92
N THR A 40 -5.35 0.42 14.68
CA THR A 40 -6.19 1.34 13.91
C THR A 40 -7.66 1.16 14.24
N SER A 41 -8.44 2.25 14.17
CA SER A 41 -9.91 2.20 14.27
C SER A 41 -10.57 1.72 12.97
N PHE A 42 -9.79 1.27 11.99
CA PHE A 42 -10.30 0.89 10.68
C PHE A 42 -11.08 -0.41 10.76
N THR A 43 -12.18 -0.47 10.01
CA THR A 43 -12.94 -1.71 9.88
C THR A 43 -12.10 -2.75 9.15
N SER A 44 -11.82 -3.87 9.82
CA SER A 44 -11.06 -4.97 9.24
C SER A 44 -11.93 -6.19 8.98
N TYR A 45 -11.68 -6.85 7.86
CA TYR A 45 -12.29 -8.11 7.49
C TYR A 45 -11.19 -9.15 7.31
N LYS A 46 -11.35 -10.33 7.90
CA LYS A 46 -10.52 -11.48 7.51
C LYS A 46 -10.72 -11.71 6.03
N ALA A 47 -9.66 -11.68 5.24
CA ALA A 47 -9.71 -11.97 3.82
C ALA A 47 -9.83 -13.49 3.63
N PRO A 48 -11.00 -14.03 3.23
CA PRO A 48 -11.16 -15.47 3.09
C PRO A 48 -11.26 -15.79 1.60
N THR A 49 -10.26 -16.46 1.05
CA THR A 49 -10.35 -17.13 -0.26
C THR A 49 -10.71 -16.21 -1.45
N ALA A 50 -10.66 -16.76 -2.66
CA ALA A 50 -10.96 -16.05 -3.90
C ALA A 50 -12.34 -15.34 -3.85
N GLY A 51 -12.43 -14.15 -4.44
CA GLY A 51 -13.70 -13.41 -4.59
C GLY A 51 -14.06 -12.44 -3.46
N TYR A 52 -13.22 -12.24 -2.45
CA TYR A 52 -13.50 -11.26 -1.37
C TYR A 52 -13.74 -9.83 -1.89
N LEU A 53 -13.09 -9.44 -2.98
CA LEU A 53 -13.27 -8.13 -3.63
C LEU A 53 -14.74 -7.87 -4.01
N SER A 54 -15.51 -8.92 -4.31
CA SER A 54 -16.93 -8.79 -4.65
C SER A 54 -17.79 -8.44 -3.42
N ARG A 55 -17.25 -8.59 -2.21
CA ARG A 55 -17.93 -8.30 -0.94
C ARG A 55 -17.62 -6.90 -0.42
N LEU A 56 -16.65 -6.22 -1.02
CA LEU A 56 -16.32 -4.84 -0.64
C LEU A 56 -17.44 -3.89 -1.09
N PRO A 57 -17.82 -2.91 -0.24
CA PRO A 57 -18.74 -1.85 -0.63
C PRO A 57 -18.31 -1.22 -1.96
N ARG A 58 -19.27 -1.05 -2.87
CA ARG A 58 -18.96 -0.57 -4.24
C ARG A 58 -18.68 0.94 -4.31
N ASP A 59 -18.90 1.65 -3.22
CA ASP A 59 -18.95 3.11 -3.09
C ASP A 59 -17.91 3.65 -2.09
N GLN A 60 -16.90 2.85 -1.73
CA GLN A 60 -15.89 3.22 -0.75
C GLN A 60 -14.48 2.89 -1.24
N ASP A 61 -13.53 3.74 -0.86
CA ASP A 61 -12.11 3.44 -0.99
C ASP A 61 -11.74 2.27 -0.08
N TYR A 62 -10.70 1.54 -0.47
CA TYR A 62 -10.21 0.42 0.30
C TYR A 62 -8.68 0.36 0.29
N SER A 63 -8.09 -0.16 1.36
CA SER A 63 -6.69 -0.57 1.39
C SER A 63 -6.62 -2.04 1.77
N ILE A 64 -6.15 -2.86 0.83
CA ILE A 64 -5.98 -4.29 1.08
C ILE A 64 -4.57 -4.51 1.60
N LEU A 65 -4.47 -5.18 2.74
CA LEU A 65 -3.21 -5.73 3.22
C LEU A 65 -3.28 -7.27 3.25
N ILE A 66 -2.25 -7.91 2.73
CA ILE A 66 -2.04 -9.35 2.87
C ILE A 66 -0.69 -9.51 3.59
N ASP A 67 -0.77 -9.89 4.87
CA ASP A 67 0.38 -9.90 5.78
C ASP A 67 1.02 -11.27 5.96
N ASP A 68 0.29 -12.39 5.82
CA ASP A 68 0.88 -13.73 5.94
C ASP A 68 0.40 -14.74 4.89
N GLU A 69 1.15 -15.85 4.78
CA GLU A 69 0.98 -16.91 3.78
C GLU A 69 -0.39 -17.63 3.86
N ASN A 70 -1.15 -17.47 4.94
CA ASN A 70 -2.39 -18.24 5.19
C ASN A 70 -3.61 -17.40 5.59
N SER A 71 -3.46 -16.09 5.80
CA SER A 71 -4.50 -15.17 6.27
C SER A 71 -4.17 -13.69 6.00
N GLY A 72 -4.95 -13.07 5.12
CA GLY A 72 -4.94 -11.61 4.90
C GLY A 72 -5.99 -10.89 5.75
N ASN A 73 -5.79 -9.59 6.00
CA ASN A 73 -6.79 -8.71 6.59
C ASN A 73 -7.03 -7.53 5.65
N ILE A 74 -8.26 -7.34 5.20
CA ILE A 74 -8.62 -6.18 4.38
C ILE A 74 -9.10 -5.08 5.31
N TYR A 75 -8.57 -3.87 5.14
CA TYR A 75 -8.99 -2.69 5.88
C TYR A 75 -9.79 -1.80 4.93
N VAL A 76 -11.06 -1.56 5.26
CA VAL A 76 -11.96 -0.74 4.43
C VAL A 76 -12.42 0.44 5.25
N ASP A 77 -11.87 1.61 4.94
CA ASP A 77 -12.28 2.83 5.61
C ASP A 77 -11.99 4.05 4.73
N LYS A 78 -12.98 4.95 4.57
CA LYS A 78 -12.84 6.19 3.79
C LYS A 78 -11.82 7.16 4.40
N SER A 79 -11.51 7.02 5.69
CA SER A 79 -10.55 7.85 6.41
C SER A 79 -9.10 7.41 6.21
N ILE A 80 -8.83 6.28 5.54
CA ILE A 80 -7.45 5.83 5.28
C ILE A 80 -6.74 6.90 4.44
N PRO A 81 -5.62 7.48 4.94
CA PRO A 81 -4.88 8.49 4.21
C PRO A 81 -4.24 7.94 2.93
N SER A 82 -4.09 8.79 1.92
CA SER A 82 -3.23 8.48 0.77
C SER A 82 -1.80 8.14 1.26
N GLN A 83 -1.14 7.17 0.62
CA GLN A 83 0.21 6.72 0.98
C GLN A 83 0.37 6.15 2.41
N TYR A 84 -0.72 5.81 3.11
CA TYR A 84 -0.63 5.33 4.50
C TYR A 84 0.29 4.11 4.66
N MET A 85 0.25 3.17 3.72
CA MET A 85 1.19 2.02 3.72
C MET A 85 2.65 2.44 3.56
N ARG A 86 2.94 3.49 2.78
CA ARG A 86 4.32 4.03 2.68
C ARG A 86 4.77 4.61 4.01
N LYS A 87 3.86 5.23 4.77
CA LYS A 87 4.17 5.75 6.12
C LYS A 87 4.53 4.64 7.09
N ILE A 88 3.70 3.61 7.18
CA ILE A 88 3.96 2.43 8.03
C ILE A 88 5.32 1.81 7.67
N LEU A 89 5.56 1.62 6.38
CA LEU A 89 6.81 1.06 5.89
C LEU A 89 8.02 1.93 6.25
N ALA A 90 7.95 3.23 6.02
CA ALA A 90 9.01 4.17 6.35
C ALA A 90 9.35 4.16 7.85
N GLU A 91 8.33 4.09 8.71
CA GLU A 91 8.50 3.93 10.17
C GLU A 91 9.20 2.60 10.50
N MET A 92 8.78 1.49 9.89
CA MET A 92 9.40 0.17 10.07
C MET A 92 10.86 0.12 9.63
N TRP A 93 11.23 0.89 8.61
CA TRP A 93 12.60 0.99 8.11
C TRP A 93 13.46 2.04 8.81
N GLY A 94 12.92 2.76 9.80
CA GLY A 94 13.66 3.79 10.52
C GLY A 94 13.93 5.06 9.71
N VAL A 95 13.10 5.33 8.70
CA VAL A 95 13.14 6.53 7.84
C VAL A 95 11.78 7.26 7.79
N PRO A 96 11.14 7.53 8.95
CA PRO A 96 9.76 8.01 9.03
C PRO A 96 9.51 9.35 8.33
N GLU A 97 10.53 10.11 7.98
CA GLU A 97 10.46 11.36 7.22
C GLU A 97 10.36 11.18 5.70
N GLN A 98 10.64 9.98 5.18
CA GLN A 98 10.77 9.71 3.73
C GLN A 98 9.51 9.11 3.08
N TRP A 99 8.44 8.92 3.84
CA TRP A 99 7.24 8.23 3.33
C TRP A 99 6.56 8.97 2.18
N ASN A 100 6.50 10.31 2.23
CA ASN A 100 5.81 11.12 1.24
C ASN A 100 6.66 11.21 -0.03
N TRP A 101 6.23 10.53 -1.10
CA TRP A 101 6.98 10.52 -2.36
C TRP A 101 7.06 11.91 -3.01
N ARG A 102 6.09 12.80 -2.73
CA ARG A 102 6.08 14.14 -3.31
C ARG A 102 7.19 15.00 -2.74
N ASP A 103 7.47 14.84 -1.44
CA ASP A 103 8.51 15.59 -0.74
C ASP A 103 9.87 14.88 -0.86
N ASN A 104 9.87 13.55 -0.94
CA ASN A 104 11.07 12.71 -1.03
C ASN A 104 11.02 11.76 -2.26
N PRO A 105 11.06 12.29 -3.50
CA PRO A 105 10.91 11.47 -4.72
C PRO A 105 12.14 10.61 -5.07
N ASN A 106 13.23 10.70 -4.31
CA ASN A 106 14.52 10.03 -4.58
C ASN A 106 15.02 10.24 -6.03
N LEU A 107 15.15 11.51 -6.43
CA LEU A 107 15.56 11.89 -7.80
C LEU A 107 16.93 11.33 -8.20
N GLY A 108 17.82 11.10 -7.23
CA GLY A 108 19.12 10.47 -7.48
C GLY A 108 18.98 9.04 -8.01
N ALA A 109 18.15 8.22 -7.37
CA ALA A 109 17.87 6.86 -7.84
C ALA A 109 17.14 6.86 -9.19
N LEU A 110 16.18 7.78 -9.38
CA LEU A 110 15.48 7.93 -10.66
C LEU A 110 16.45 8.29 -11.79
N LYS A 111 17.34 9.26 -11.57
CA LYS A 111 18.36 9.64 -12.56
C LYS A 111 19.27 8.47 -12.89
N LYS A 112 19.77 7.76 -11.87
CA LYS A 112 20.64 6.60 -12.07
C LYS A 112 19.98 5.54 -12.95
N MET A 113 18.71 5.21 -12.69
CA MET A 113 17.95 4.27 -13.50
C MET A 113 17.78 4.76 -14.96
N ILE A 114 17.53 6.06 -15.17
CA ILE A 114 17.44 6.64 -16.51
C ILE A 114 18.78 6.54 -17.25
N ASP A 115 19.88 6.84 -16.58
CA ASP A 115 21.23 6.74 -17.15
C ASP A 115 21.52 5.28 -17.58
N GLU A 116 21.27 4.30 -16.69
CA GLU A 116 21.46 2.87 -16.97
C GLU A 116 20.57 2.36 -18.12
N LEU A 117 19.32 2.84 -18.23
CA LEU A 117 18.43 2.50 -19.34
C LEU A 117 18.87 3.15 -20.66
N SER A 118 19.44 4.35 -20.60
CA SER A 118 19.92 5.06 -21.80
C SER A 118 21.17 4.41 -22.37
N ASP A 119 22.06 3.89 -21.52
CA ASP A 119 23.24 3.12 -21.96
C ASP A 119 22.87 1.73 -22.52
N PHE A 120 21.66 1.24 -22.22
CA PHE A 120 21.15 -0.05 -22.70
C PHE A 120 20.46 0.03 -24.08
N LEU A 121 19.96 1.21 -24.48
CA LEU A 121 19.23 1.46 -25.74
C LEU A 121 20.15 1.93 -26.86
#